data_AF-A0A9E1SKI4-F1
#
_entry.id   AF-A0A9E1SKI4-F1
#
_cell.length_a   1.000
_cell.length_b   1.000
_cell.length_c   1.000
_cell.angle_alpha   90.00
_cell.angle_beta   90.00
_cell.angle_gamma   90.00
#
_symmetry.space_group_name_H-M   'P 1'
#
loop_
_entity.id
_entity.type
_entity.pdbx_description
1 polymer ?
#
loop_
_entity_poly.entity_id
_entity_poly.type
_entity_poly.pdbx_seq_one_letter_code
_entity_poly.pdbx_strand_id
1 'polypeptide(L)'
;MKKYLADSARTASNTYFTDKVTEQEVKETFDNFAATGEVLDNQKRRLFYGKGDALSGGEVDGFSIEKLNGNIVHAIYGLCTEAGEISEAFLKAAQTGEFDEVNLKEEAGDLLWYLAMLFRELDTDFDDVATTNINKLKARFPEKFTQDKAYNRDLGTEREILEN
;
A
#
# COMPACT_ATOMS: atom_id res chain seq x y z
N MET A 1 10.98 -0.99 -14.87
CA MET A 1 11.05 -1.76 -13.57
C MET A 1 12.43 -2.07 -12.93
N LYS A 2 13.40 -2.78 -13.54
CA LYS A 2 14.69 -3.12 -12.83
C LYS A 2 15.45 -1.92 -12.27
N LYS A 3 15.49 -0.82 -13.03
CA LYS A 3 16.06 0.46 -12.59
C LYS A 3 15.33 1.02 -11.37
N TYR A 4 14.01 0.89 -11.34
CA TYR A 4 13.16 1.36 -10.24
C TYR A 4 13.46 0.60 -8.93
N LEU A 5 13.73 -0.71 -9.02
CA LEU A 5 14.17 -1.49 -7.85
C LEU A 5 15.47 -0.93 -7.25
N ALA A 6 16.46 -0.60 -8.08
CA ALA A 6 17.70 0.02 -7.62
C ALA A 6 17.48 1.44 -7.08
N ASP A 7 16.63 2.22 -7.77
CA ASP A 7 16.26 3.58 -7.39
C ASP A 7 15.50 3.62 -6.04
N SER A 8 14.84 2.52 -5.62
CA SER A 8 14.13 2.43 -4.33
C SER A 8 15.04 2.64 -3.11
N ALA A 9 16.34 2.34 -3.24
CA ALA A 9 17.34 2.59 -2.20
C ALA A 9 17.52 4.09 -1.90
N ARG A 10 17.09 4.99 -2.79
CA ARG A 10 17.18 6.45 -2.61
C ARG A 10 16.49 6.92 -1.35
N THR A 11 15.36 6.32 -1.01
CA THR A 11 14.53 6.69 0.14
C THR A 11 14.71 5.76 1.34
N ALA A 12 15.54 4.72 1.20
CA ALA A 12 15.81 3.82 2.31
C ALA A 12 16.50 4.60 3.45
N SER A 13 15.92 4.50 4.65
CA SER A 13 16.56 5.03 5.86
C SER A 13 17.87 4.30 6.10
N ASN A 14 18.90 5.02 6.54
CA ASN A 14 20.16 4.44 6.99
C ASN A 14 20.17 4.16 8.50
N THR A 15 19.03 4.35 9.17
CA THR A 15 18.86 4.11 10.60
C THR A 15 17.62 3.26 10.88
N TYR A 16 17.72 2.43 11.92
CA TYR A 16 16.62 1.60 12.43
C TYR A 16 16.56 1.78 13.96
N PHE A 17 15.70 2.70 14.40
CA PHE A 17 15.61 3.11 15.81
C PHE A 17 14.56 2.29 16.56
N THR A 18 14.93 1.06 16.92
CA THR A 18 14.04 0.16 17.68
C THR A 18 13.76 0.65 19.10
N ASP A 19 14.51 1.62 19.61
CA ASP A 19 14.32 2.25 20.92
C ASP A 19 13.26 3.36 20.93
N LYS A 20 12.74 3.75 19.76
CA LYS A 20 11.78 4.87 19.60
C LYS A 20 10.32 4.43 19.53
N VAL A 21 10.07 3.13 19.42
CA VAL A 21 8.74 2.52 19.40
C VAL A 21 8.77 1.29 20.30
N THR A 22 7.68 1.01 21.00
CA THR A 22 7.61 -0.20 21.82
C THR A 22 7.12 -1.39 20.99
N GLU A 23 7.54 -2.60 21.35
CA GLU A 23 7.03 -3.82 20.70
C GLU A 23 5.51 -3.96 20.85
N GLN A 24 4.96 -3.52 21.99
CA GLN A 24 3.51 -3.51 22.24
C GLN A 24 2.78 -2.60 21.24
N GLU A 25 3.25 -1.36 21.07
CA GLU A 25 2.68 -0.40 20.11
C GLU A 25 2.71 -0.95 18.68
N VAL A 26 3.85 -1.53 18.27
CA VAL A 26 3.99 -2.16 16.96
C VAL A 26 3.01 -3.32 16.81
N LYS A 27 2.98 -4.25 17.77
CA LYS A 27 2.14 -5.44 17.69
C LYS A 27 0.65 -5.08 17.65
N GLU A 28 0.18 -4.22 18.55
CA GLU A 28 -1.25 -3.83 18.61
C GLU A 28 -1.70 -3.14 17.31
N THR A 29 -0.85 -2.29 16.74
CA THR A 29 -1.16 -1.60 15.48
C THR A 29 -1.27 -2.59 14.31
N PHE A 30 -0.31 -3.49 14.17
CA PHE A 30 -0.31 -4.47 13.08
C PHE A 30 -1.38 -5.56 13.26
N ASP A 31 -1.70 -5.97 14.49
CA ASP A 31 -2.83 -6.87 14.78
C ASP A 31 -4.16 -6.23 14.32
N ASN A 32 -4.39 -4.97 14.69
CA ASN A 32 -5.60 -4.23 14.29
C ASN A 32 -5.68 -4.06 12.77
N PHE A 33 -4.55 -3.83 12.11
CA PHE A 33 -4.50 -3.70 10.67
C PHE A 33 -4.78 -5.04 9.97
N ALA A 34 -4.21 -6.15 10.44
CA ALA A 34 -4.50 -7.48 9.92
C ALA A 34 -5.98 -7.84 10.07
N ALA A 35 -6.56 -7.62 11.26
CA ALA A 35 -7.98 -7.83 11.50
C ALA A 35 -8.88 -6.96 10.59
N THR A 36 -8.47 -5.72 10.32
CA THR A 36 -9.16 -4.85 9.35
C THR A 36 -9.06 -5.40 7.93
N GLY A 37 -7.89 -5.95 7.54
CA GLY A 37 -7.70 -6.66 6.28
C GLY A 37 -8.67 -7.82 6.10
N GLU A 38 -8.87 -8.65 7.13
CA GLU A 38 -9.84 -9.75 7.10
C GLU A 38 -11.30 -9.25 6.94
N VAL A 39 -11.65 -8.15 7.60
CA VAL A 39 -12.97 -7.50 7.43
C VAL A 39 -13.14 -7.03 5.98
N LEU A 40 -12.10 -6.43 5.39
CA LEU A 40 -12.12 -5.98 4.00
C LEU A 40 -12.19 -7.18 3.02
N ASP A 41 -11.54 -8.30 3.30
CA ASP A 41 -11.64 -9.50 2.44
C ASP A 41 -13.07 -10.06 2.46
N ASN A 42 -13.70 -10.12 3.64
CA ASN A 42 -15.09 -10.53 3.75
C ASN A 42 -16.05 -9.59 3.00
N GLN A 43 -15.79 -8.27 3.00
CA GLN A 43 -16.54 -7.31 2.20
C GLN A 43 -16.30 -7.49 0.70
N LYS A 44 -15.03 -7.65 0.28
CA LYS A 44 -14.63 -7.94 -1.10
C LYS A 44 -15.36 -9.16 -1.64
N ARG A 45 -15.39 -10.27 -0.89
CA ARG A 45 -16.11 -11.50 -1.28
C ARG A 45 -17.61 -11.31 -1.44
N ARG A 46 -18.24 -10.47 -0.60
CA ARG A 46 -19.66 -10.12 -0.76
C ARG A 46 -19.88 -9.27 -2.01
N LEU A 47 -19.10 -8.20 -2.17
CA LEU A 47 -19.24 -7.22 -3.25
C LEU A 47 -18.98 -7.80 -4.63
N PHE A 48 -17.91 -8.59 -4.78
CA PHE A 48 -17.41 -9.02 -6.09
C PHE A 48 -17.67 -10.49 -6.40
N TYR A 49 -17.80 -11.35 -5.39
CA TYR A 49 -18.03 -12.79 -5.59
C TYR A 49 -19.46 -13.22 -5.23
N GLY A 50 -20.29 -12.31 -4.69
CA GLY A 50 -21.66 -12.60 -4.27
C GLY A 50 -21.75 -13.60 -3.10
N LYS A 51 -20.67 -13.76 -2.33
CA LYS A 51 -20.63 -14.74 -1.23
C LYS A 51 -21.25 -14.16 0.03
N GLY A 52 -22.38 -14.73 0.47
CA GLY A 52 -23.08 -14.38 1.71
C GLY A 52 -24.35 -13.56 1.47
N ASP A 53 -25.11 -13.34 2.54
CA ASP A 53 -26.39 -12.62 2.47
C ASP A 53 -26.20 -11.10 2.51
N ALA A 54 -27.19 -10.39 1.95
CA ALA A 54 -27.30 -8.95 2.11
C ALA A 54 -27.47 -8.60 3.60
N LEU A 55 -26.69 -7.63 4.07
CA LEU A 55 -26.77 -7.14 5.44
C LEU A 55 -27.68 -5.90 5.50
N SER A 56 -28.42 -5.75 6.59
CA SER A 56 -29.13 -4.51 6.89
C SER A 56 -28.16 -3.47 7.46
N GLY A 57 -28.27 -2.22 7.00
CA GLY A 57 -27.52 -1.09 7.52
C GLY A 57 -28.33 0.20 7.43
N GLY A 58 -27.79 1.28 7.99
CA GLY A 58 -28.33 2.63 7.81
C GLY A 58 -27.72 3.32 6.58
N GLU A 59 -28.39 4.37 6.10
CA GLU A 59 -27.78 5.29 5.14
C GLU A 59 -26.62 6.05 5.80
N VAL A 60 -25.56 6.28 5.02
CA VAL A 60 -24.42 7.11 5.43
C VAL A 60 -24.46 8.39 4.62
N ASP A 61 -24.67 9.52 5.30
CA ASP A 61 -24.83 10.82 4.64
C ASP A 61 -23.61 11.16 3.78
N GLY A 62 -23.87 11.56 2.54
CA GLY A 62 -22.84 11.91 1.56
C GLY A 62 -21.92 10.77 1.11
N PHE A 63 -22.19 9.51 1.44
CA PHE A 63 -21.32 8.38 1.11
C PHE A 63 -22.06 7.27 0.34
N SER A 64 -21.60 6.98 -0.89
CA SER A 64 -22.08 5.83 -1.67
C SER A 64 -20.98 5.36 -2.62
N ILE A 65 -20.80 4.04 -2.71
CA ILE A 65 -19.87 3.41 -3.65
C ILE A 65 -20.55 2.98 -4.96
N GLU A 66 -21.88 3.05 -5.04
CA GLU A 66 -22.67 2.48 -6.16
C GLU A 66 -22.35 3.13 -7.52
N LYS A 67 -21.97 4.41 -7.51
CA LYS A 67 -21.66 5.18 -8.73
C LYS A 67 -20.18 5.17 -9.09
N LEU A 68 -19.33 4.50 -8.29
CA LEU A 68 -17.90 4.40 -8.56
C LEU A 68 -17.61 3.35 -9.63
N ASN A 69 -16.45 3.45 -10.27
CA ASN A 69 -15.98 2.37 -11.16
C ASN A 69 -15.70 1.11 -10.31
N GLY A 70 -16.49 0.07 -10.52
CA GLY A 70 -16.38 -1.19 -9.78
C GLY A 70 -15.02 -1.87 -9.87
N ASN A 71 -14.30 -1.76 -11.01
CA ASN A 71 -12.95 -2.33 -11.14
C ASN A 71 -11.93 -1.56 -10.30
N ILE A 72 -12.05 -0.23 -10.22
CA ILE A 72 -11.21 0.58 -9.33
C ILE A 72 -11.50 0.24 -7.87
N VAL A 73 -12.78 0.13 -7.49
CA VAL A 73 -13.15 -0.28 -6.13
C VAL A 73 -12.62 -1.68 -5.82
N HIS A 74 -12.71 -2.64 -6.75
CA HIS A 74 -12.16 -3.98 -6.59
C HIS A 74 -10.64 -3.97 -6.39
N ALA A 75 -9.92 -3.20 -7.21
CA ALA A 75 -8.49 -3.04 -7.08
C ALA A 75 -8.10 -2.46 -5.71
N ILE A 76 -8.81 -1.44 -5.23
CA ILE A 76 -8.57 -0.85 -3.91
C ILE A 76 -8.80 -1.88 -2.79
N TYR A 77 -9.92 -2.62 -2.83
CA TYR A 77 -10.18 -3.68 -1.86
C TYR A 77 -9.06 -4.73 -1.85
N GLY A 78 -8.64 -5.19 -3.02
CA GLY A 78 -7.52 -6.14 -3.15
C GLY A 78 -6.22 -5.61 -2.55
N LEU A 79 -5.84 -4.37 -2.88
CA LEU A 79 -4.64 -3.74 -2.31
C LEU A 79 -4.68 -3.69 -0.78
N CYS A 80 -5.83 -3.38 -0.20
CA CYS A 80 -5.98 -3.35 1.25
C CYS A 80 -5.97 -4.75 1.88
N THR A 81 -6.53 -5.76 1.22
CA THR A 81 -6.50 -7.13 1.75
C THR A 81 -5.09 -7.68 1.76
N GLU A 82 -4.35 -7.56 0.66
CA GLU A 82 -3.00 -8.12 0.58
C GLU A 82 -2.00 -7.36 1.47
N ALA A 83 -2.22 -6.06 1.70
CA ALA A 83 -1.47 -5.31 2.71
C ALA A 83 -1.73 -5.83 4.14
N GLY A 84 -2.97 -6.27 4.42
CA GLY A 84 -3.33 -6.97 5.66
C GLY A 84 -2.60 -8.31 5.79
N GLU A 85 -2.47 -9.09 4.72
CA GLU A 85 -1.74 -10.37 4.74
C GLU A 85 -0.23 -10.17 4.95
N ILE A 86 0.37 -9.11 4.39
CA ILE A 86 1.74 -8.70 4.72
C ILE A 86 1.87 -8.32 6.21
N SER A 87 0.85 -7.68 6.80
CA SER A 87 0.81 -7.38 8.24
C SER A 87 0.89 -8.67 9.07
N GLU A 88 0.12 -9.70 8.70
CA GLU A 88 0.18 -11.00 9.35
C GLU A 88 1.54 -11.68 9.19
N ALA A 89 2.13 -11.62 8.01
CA ALA A 89 3.47 -12.16 7.75
C ALA A 89 4.52 -11.46 8.63
N PHE A 90 4.42 -10.13 8.79
CA PHE A 90 5.28 -9.37 9.70
C PHE A 90 5.10 -9.80 11.17
N LEU A 91 3.86 -9.93 11.64
CA LEU A 91 3.57 -10.36 13.02
C LEU A 91 4.11 -11.77 13.29
N LYS A 92 3.96 -12.70 12.34
CA LYS A 92 4.53 -14.06 12.42
C LYS A 92 6.06 -13.98 12.50
N ALA A 93 6.70 -13.19 11.63
CA ALA A 93 8.15 -13.02 11.63
C ALA A 93 8.69 -12.42 12.93
N ALA A 94 7.96 -11.47 13.53
CA ALA A 94 8.34 -10.89 14.82
C ALA A 94 8.30 -11.92 15.97
N GLN A 95 7.48 -12.96 15.87
CA GLN A 95 7.39 -14.05 16.85
C GLN A 95 8.45 -15.13 16.61
N THR A 96 8.74 -15.45 15.35
CA THR A 96 9.67 -16.53 14.97
C THR A 96 11.12 -16.07 14.86
N GLY A 97 11.34 -14.77 14.64
CA GLY A 97 12.65 -14.17 14.36
C GLY A 97 13.07 -14.22 12.89
N GLU A 98 12.26 -14.80 12.00
CA GLU A 98 12.57 -14.99 10.57
C GLU A 98 11.34 -14.75 9.69
N PHE A 99 11.54 -14.11 8.53
CA PHE A 99 10.48 -13.93 7.54
C PHE A 99 10.27 -15.18 6.70
N ASP A 100 9.00 -15.55 6.49
CA ASP A 100 8.63 -16.43 5.39
C ASP A 100 8.70 -15.64 4.08
N GLU A 101 9.86 -15.70 3.43
CA GLU A 101 10.08 -15.01 2.16
C GLU A 101 9.23 -15.52 1.01
N VAL A 102 8.72 -16.76 1.07
CA VAL A 102 7.86 -17.30 0.03
C VAL A 102 6.49 -16.64 0.13
N ASN A 103 5.91 -16.63 1.33
CA ASN A 103 4.65 -15.93 1.59
C ASN A 103 4.75 -14.44 1.25
N LEU A 104 5.82 -13.75 1.68
CA LEU A 104 5.97 -12.31 1.37
C LEU A 104 6.06 -12.02 -0.14
N LYS A 105 6.66 -12.92 -0.93
CA LYS A 105 6.74 -12.77 -2.39
C LYS A 105 5.39 -13.03 -3.06
N GLU A 106 4.60 -13.95 -2.52
CA GLU A 106 3.22 -14.19 -2.94
C GLU A 106 2.36 -12.95 -2.71
N GLU A 107 2.31 -12.42 -1.49
CA GLU A 107 1.50 -11.22 -1.20
C GLU A 107 1.95 -9.99 -1.98
N ALA A 108 3.27 -9.82 -2.16
CA ALA A 108 3.80 -8.74 -2.99
C ALA A 108 3.39 -8.91 -4.47
N GLY A 109 3.28 -10.15 -4.95
CA GLY A 109 2.77 -10.47 -6.28
C GLY A 109 1.29 -10.11 -6.43
N ASP A 110 0.48 -10.39 -5.43
CA ASP A 110 -0.96 -10.07 -5.45
C ASP A 110 -1.19 -8.55 -5.33
N LEU A 111 -0.37 -7.83 -4.55
CA LEU A 111 -0.33 -6.37 -4.60
C LEU A 111 -0.03 -5.84 -6.01
N LEU A 112 0.94 -6.43 -6.71
CA LEU A 112 1.25 -6.06 -8.10
C LEU A 112 0.06 -6.34 -9.02
N TRP A 113 -0.68 -7.42 -8.81
CA TRP A 113 -1.86 -7.75 -9.59
C TRP A 113 -2.97 -6.70 -9.44
N TYR A 114 -3.29 -6.30 -8.22
CA TYR A 114 -4.30 -5.25 -8.01
C TYR A 114 -3.81 -3.86 -8.43
N LEU A 115 -2.52 -3.55 -8.32
CA LEU A 115 -1.95 -2.34 -8.94
C LEU A 115 -2.10 -2.35 -10.46
N ALA A 116 -1.86 -3.49 -11.11
CA ALA A 116 -2.04 -3.63 -12.56
C ALA A 116 -3.50 -3.40 -12.96
N MET A 117 -4.44 -3.94 -12.18
CA MET A 117 -5.88 -3.71 -12.37
C MET A 117 -6.22 -2.22 -12.25
N LEU A 118 -5.71 -1.55 -11.21
CA LEU A 118 -5.92 -0.12 -11.00
C LEU A 118 -5.36 0.71 -12.16
N PHE A 119 -4.11 0.45 -12.57
CA PHE A 119 -3.44 1.21 -13.63
C PHE A 119 -4.15 1.05 -14.98
N ARG A 120 -4.66 -0.15 -15.28
CA ARG A 120 -5.51 -0.38 -16.46
C ARG A 120 -6.74 0.52 -16.47
N GLU A 121 -7.42 0.68 -15.33
CA GLU A 121 -8.62 1.52 -15.25
C GLU A 121 -8.30 3.03 -15.24
N LEU A 122 -7.07 3.40 -14.89
CA LEU A 122 -6.57 4.77 -14.90
C LEU A 122 -5.86 5.16 -16.21
N ASP A 123 -5.87 4.28 -17.21
CA ASP A 123 -5.20 4.48 -18.51
C ASP A 123 -3.71 4.86 -18.37
N THR A 124 -3.01 4.15 -17.47
CA THR A 124 -1.58 4.33 -17.21
C THR A 124 -0.90 2.96 -17.13
N ASP A 125 0.44 2.95 -17.12
CA ASP A 125 1.20 1.74 -16.88
C ASP A 125 2.21 1.87 -15.73
N PHE A 126 2.88 0.76 -15.42
CA PHE A 126 3.88 0.69 -14.36
C PHE A 126 5.10 1.55 -14.63
N ASP A 127 5.58 1.63 -15.88
CA ASP A 127 6.80 2.35 -16.19
C ASP A 127 6.57 3.86 -16.14
N ASP A 128 5.43 4.36 -16.60
CA ASP A 128 5.02 5.76 -16.48
C ASP A 128 4.88 6.17 -15.01
N VAL A 129 4.09 5.42 -14.23
CA VAL A 129 3.88 5.71 -12.79
C VAL A 129 5.21 5.63 -12.02
N ALA A 130 6.03 4.61 -12.28
CA ALA A 130 7.34 4.47 -11.64
C ALA A 130 8.29 5.61 -12.03
N THR A 131 8.27 6.04 -13.29
CA THR A 131 9.12 7.14 -13.79
C THR A 131 8.74 8.47 -13.14
N THR A 132 7.45 8.82 -13.14
CA THR A 132 6.97 10.05 -12.50
C THR A 132 7.23 10.02 -10.99
N ASN A 133 7.01 8.87 -10.34
CA ASN A 133 7.31 8.69 -8.93
C ASN A 133 8.80 8.93 -8.63
N ILE A 134 9.71 8.30 -9.37
CA ILE A 134 11.14 8.45 -9.09
C ILE A 134 11.66 9.86 -9.43
N ASN A 135 11.10 10.53 -10.44
CA ASN A 135 11.46 11.92 -10.74
C ASN A 135 11.10 12.84 -9.57
N LYS A 136 9.89 12.70 -9.01
CA LYS A 136 9.46 13.41 -7.80
C LYS A 136 10.39 13.10 -6.61
N LEU A 137 10.71 11.82 -6.40
CA LEU A 137 11.60 11.42 -5.29
C LEU A 137 13.05 11.89 -5.50
N LYS A 138 13.54 12.03 -6.73
CA LYS A 138 14.85 12.61 -7.06
C LYS A 138 14.86 14.12 -6.83
N ALA A 139 13.78 14.83 -7.13
CA ALA A 139 13.65 16.24 -6.78
C ALA A 139 13.70 16.44 -5.26
N ARG A 140 12.98 15.60 -4.50
CA ARG A 140 13.01 15.63 -3.03
C ARG A 140 14.37 15.21 -2.45
N PHE A 141 14.94 14.12 -2.97
CA PHE A 141 16.21 13.54 -2.53
C PHE A 141 17.24 13.48 -3.67
N PRO A 142 17.85 14.62 -4.06
CA PRO A 142 18.81 14.69 -5.16
C PRO A 142 19.95 13.66 -5.07
N GLU A 143 20.50 13.48 -3.87
CA GLU A 143 21.53 12.48 -3.61
C GLU A 143 20.95 11.22 -2.98
N LYS A 144 20.48 11.31 -1.74
CA LYS A 144 19.91 10.22 -0.94
C LYS A 144 18.96 10.76 0.13
N PHE A 145 18.27 9.85 0.80
CA PHE A 145 17.41 10.16 1.95
C PHE A 145 18.15 11.00 2.99
N THR A 146 17.49 12.05 3.47
CA THR A 146 17.84 12.76 4.70
C THR A 146 16.55 13.06 5.47
N GLN A 147 16.63 13.03 6.81
CA GLN A 147 15.49 13.36 7.66
C GLN A 147 14.94 14.76 7.34
N ASP A 148 15.83 15.74 7.18
CA ASP A 148 15.45 17.12 6.82
C ASP A 148 14.61 17.19 5.55
N LYS A 149 15.04 16.56 4.45
CA LYS A 149 14.30 16.55 3.18
C LYS A 149 13.02 15.71 3.23
N ALA A 150 12.92 14.78 4.17
CA ALA A 150 11.69 14.02 4.42
C ALA A 150 10.63 14.88 5.12
N TYR A 151 11.05 15.72 6.07
CA TYR A 151 10.15 16.62 6.81
C TYR A 151 9.84 17.92 6.06
N ASN A 152 10.84 18.53 5.43
CA ASN A 152 10.76 19.83 4.76
C ASN A 152 10.60 19.65 3.24
N ARG A 153 9.37 19.32 2.82
CA ARG A 153 9.06 18.99 1.42
C ARG A 153 8.71 20.23 0.59
N ASP A 154 9.22 20.30 -0.63
CA ASP A 154 8.77 21.25 -1.65
C ASP A 154 7.56 20.69 -2.41
N LEU A 155 6.37 20.94 -1.89
CA LEU A 155 5.12 20.43 -2.46
C LEU A 155 4.78 21.03 -3.82
N GLY A 156 5.28 22.24 -4.13
CA GLY A 156 5.04 22.90 -5.42
C GLY A 156 5.77 22.16 -6.54
N THR A 157 7.09 22.02 -6.39
CA THR A 157 7.93 21.27 -7.34
C THR A 157 7.46 19.82 -7.50
N GLU A 158 7.08 19.15 -6.39
CA GLU A 158 6.56 17.77 -6.47
C GLU A 158 5.25 17.67 -7.27
N ARG A 159 4.36 18.66 -7.16
CA ARG A 159 3.09 18.68 -7.88
C ARG A 159 3.31 18.90 -9.37
N GLU A 160 4.17 19.85 -9.74
CA GLU A 160 4.54 20.09 -11.13
C GLU A 160 5.08 18.82 -11.80
N ILE A 161 5.92 18.04 -11.10
CA ILE A 161 6.43 16.78 -11.64
C ILE A 161 5.32 15.72 -11.80
N LEU A 162 4.33 15.70 -10.91
CA LEU A 162 3.22 14.73 -10.96
C LEU A 162 2.18 15.03 -12.04
N GLU A 163 2.10 16.27 -12.50
CA GLU A 163 1.14 16.73 -13.51
C GLU A 163 1.69 16.71 -14.94
N ASN A 164 2.99 16.49 -15.10
CA ASN A 164 3.69 16.36 -16.39
C ASN A 164 3.98 14.91 -16.73
#